data_AF-A0AAD8C2R3-F1
#
_entry.id   AF-A0AAD8C2R3-F1
#
_cell.length_a   1.000
_cell.length_b   1.000
_cell.length_c   1.000
_cell.angle_alpha   90.00
_cell.angle_beta   90.00
_cell.angle_gamma   90.00
#
_symmetry.space_group_name_H-M   'P 1'
#
loop_
_entity.id
_entity.type
_entity.pdbx_description
1 polymer ?
#
loop_
_entity_poly.entity_id
_entity_poly.type
_entity_poly.pdbx_seq_one_letter_code
_entity_poly.pdbx_strand_id
1 'polypeptide(L)'
;QNGVIATINKDQPVVTTKQESNFDMAKGELSDTKLQASYIDVSWSYIKSSESGNYFCGAHVMGPDGRSERLNEVLAFIVSNPTFDDLIKVIPTLLRQVDKEKVNILDNQQNIYSIKEDINSKQQNIVSIKDGLDTNRQNINIIKDDLETSRQSIKNYTEELNANKQSIANHNDELNTLRQIVNNIQGDLSIRIESIQSISSDMEYPAL
;
A
#
# COMPACT_ATOMS: atom_id res chain seq x y z
N GLN A 1 -60.44 -23.66 19.25
CA GLN A 1 -59.75 -24.64 18.40
C GLN A 1 -58.63 -23.90 17.70
N ASN A 2 -57.38 -24.25 17.99
CA ASN A 2 -56.28 -23.78 17.15
C ASN A 2 -56.51 -24.41 15.76
N GLY A 3 -56.42 -23.61 14.69
CA GLY A 3 -56.72 -24.04 13.33
C GLY A 3 -55.82 -25.18 12.84
N VAL A 4 -56.01 -25.61 11.58
CA VAL A 4 -55.16 -26.62 10.95
C VAL A 4 -53.77 -26.02 10.71
N ILE A 5 -52.76 -26.52 11.42
CA ILE A 5 -51.37 -26.00 11.38
C ILE A 5 -50.66 -26.40 10.07
N ALA A 6 -50.89 -27.63 9.62
CA ALA A 6 -50.26 -28.22 8.46
C ALA A 6 -51.20 -29.27 7.83
N THR A 7 -51.18 -29.41 6.52
CA THR A 7 -51.86 -30.51 5.80
C THR A 7 -50.87 -31.21 4.88
N ILE A 8 -50.92 -32.54 4.87
CA ILE A 8 -50.10 -33.42 4.02
C ILE A 8 -51.06 -34.37 3.30
N ASN A 9 -50.89 -34.53 1.99
CA ASN A 9 -51.73 -35.42 1.17
C ASN A 9 -50.87 -36.49 0.49
N LYS A 10 -51.45 -37.63 0.12
CA LYS A 10 -50.72 -38.71 -0.57
C LYS A 10 -50.07 -38.24 -1.88
N ASP A 11 -50.75 -37.38 -2.61
CA ASP A 11 -50.25 -36.82 -3.88
C ASP A 11 -49.35 -35.60 -3.67
N GLN A 12 -49.23 -35.11 -2.43
CA GLN A 12 -48.41 -33.97 -2.03
C GLN A 12 -47.77 -34.24 -0.65
N PRO A 13 -46.65 -34.98 -0.63
CA PRO A 13 -45.96 -35.34 0.62
C PRO A 13 -45.26 -34.15 1.29
N VAL A 14 -45.43 -32.93 0.78
CA VAL A 14 -44.88 -31.69 1.33
C VAL A 14 -45.98 -30.97 2.11
N VAL A 15 -45.67 -30.59 3.35
CA VAL A 15 -46.56 -29.81 4.21
C VAL A 15 -47.00 -28.52 3.52
N THR A 16 -48.31 -28.30 3.45
CA THR A 16 -48.90 -27.02 3.09
C THR A 16 -49.50 -26.38 4.34
N THR A 17 -48.94 -25.24 4.76
CA THR A 17 -49.45 -24.46 5.89
C THR A 17 -50.65 -23.63 5.42
N LYS A 18 -51.76 -23.66 6.17
CA LYS A 18 -52.94 -22.83 5.87
C LYS A 18 -52.96 -21.58 6.77
N GLN A 19 -52.46 -20.47 6.22
CA GLN A 19 -52.57 -19.08 6.72
C GLN A 19 -51.82 -18.67 8.01
N GLU A 20 -51.12 -17.52 7.87
CA GLU A 20 -50.67 -16.50 8.86
C GLU A 20 -50.45 -16.92 10.32
N SER A 21 -49.79 -18.05 10.51
CA SER A 21 -49.29 -18.45 11.81
C SER A 21 -47.85 -18.90 11.62
N ASN A 22 -46.96 -18.53 12.54
CA ASN A 22 -45.49 -18.64 12.44
C ASN A 22 -44.95 -20.09 12.37
N PHE A 23 -45.73 -21.04 11.86
CA PHE A 23 -45.42 -22.47 11.79
C PHE A 23 -44.66 -22.84 10.50
N ASP A 24 -43.91 -21.91 9.90
CA ASP A 24 -42.96 -22.18 8.80
C ASP A 24 -41.87 -23.22 9.17
N MET A 25 -41.81 -23.59 10.45
CA MET A 25 -40.84 -24.52 11.03
C MET A 25 -41.41 -25.93 11.27
N ALA A 26 -42.69 -26.17 10.93
CA ALA A 26 -43.29 -27.50 10.95
C ALA A 26 -43.07 -28.19 9.59
N LYS A 27 -42.50 -29.38 9.63
CA LYS A 27 -42.27 -30.26 8.49
C LYS A 27 -42.98 -31.58 8.73
N GLY A 28 -43.33 -32.28 7.67
CA GLY A 28 -43.88 -33.61 7.82
C GLY A 28 -43.77 -34.41 6.55
N GLU A 29 -43.80 -35.72 6.72
CA GLU A 29 -43.60 -36.72 5.70
C GLU A 29 -44.66 -37.82 5.86
N LEU A 30 -45.15 -38.34 4.74
CA LEU A 30 -46.13 -39.42 4.70
C LEU A 30 -45.51 -40.61 3.97
N SER A 31 -45.55 -41.79 4.61
CA SER A 31 -45.09 -43.04 4.01
C SER A 31 -46.26 -44.02 3.84
N ASP A 32 -46.36 -44.58 2.63
CA ASP A 32 -47.35 -45.58 2.26
C ASP A 32 -46.68 -46.69 1.43
N THR A 33 -45.81 -47.47 2.09
CA THR A 33 -45.07 -48.56 1.44
C THR A 33 -45.78 -49.90 1.64
N LYS A 34 -45.79 -50.76 0.61
CA LYS A 34 -46.44 -52.09 0.66
C LYS A 34 -45.81 -53.08 1.66
N LEU A 35 -44.64 -52.76 2.21
CA LEU A 35 -43.81 -53.66 3.02
C LEU A 35 -43.72 -53.25 4.50
N GLN A 36 -44.20 -52.06 4.88
CA GLN A 36 -44.18 -51.54 6.26
C GLN A 36 -45.51 -50.87 6.61
N ALA A 37 -45.72 -50.57 7.89
CA ALA A 37 -46.89 -49.81 8.34
C ALA A 37 -46.85 -48.37 7.78
N SER A 38 -47.99 -47.88 7.30
CA SER A 38 -48.13 -46.49 6.87
C SER A 38 -48.00 -45.54 8.06
N TYR A 39 -47.27 -44.45 7.91
CA TYR A 39 -47.01 -43.48 8.98
C TYR A 39 -47.04 -42.03 8.50
N ILE A 40 -47.27 -41.13 9.44
CA ILE A 40 -47.12 -39.68 9.29
C ILE A 40 -46.05 -39.25 10.28
N ASP A 41 -44.96 -38.64 9.80
CA ASP A 41 -43.95 -37.99 10.63
C ASP A 41 -44.15 -36.48 10.59
N VAL A 42 -44.04 -35.82 11.75
CA VAL A 42 -44.15 -34.36 11.88
C VAL A 42 -43.02 -33.86 12.79
N SER A 43 -42.16 -33.01 12.25
CA SER A 43 -41.06 -32.36 12.94
C SER A 43 -41.35 -30.87 13.12
N TRP A 44 -41.20 -30.34 14.33
CA TRP A 44 -41.45 -28.93 14.62
C TRP A 44 -40.35 -28.36 15.52
N SER A 45 -39.72 -27.26 15.09
CA SER A 45 -38.55 -26.66 15.76
C SER A 45 -38.85 -25.29 16.36
N TYR A 46 -38.07 -24.88 17.36
CA TYR A 46 -38.09 -23.55 18.02
C TYR A 46 -39.42 -23.19 18.68
N ILE A 47 -40.06 -24.19 19.30
CA ILE A 47 -41.38 -24.06 19.93
C ILE A 47 -41.27 -23.23 21.20
N LYS A 48 -42.19 -22.28 21.37
CA LYS A 48 -42.28 -21.39 22.52
C LYS A 48 -43.14 -22.02 23.62
N SER A 49 -42.93 -21.61 24.88
CA SER A 49 -43.77 -22.05 26.00
C SER A 49 -45.26 -21.79 25.77
N SER A 50 -45.60 -20.67 25.11
CA SER A 50 -46.95 -20.28 24.69
C SER A 50 -47.61 -21.24 23.69
N GLU A 51 -46.83 -22.11 23.05
CA GLU A 51 -47.29 -23.11 22.08
C GLU A 51 -47.43 -24.50 22.74
N SER A 52 -47.34 -24.60 24.07
CA SER A 52 -47.76 -25.81 24.78
C SER A 52 -49.28 -25.99 24.67
N GLY A 53 -49.75 -27.22 24.46
CA GLY A 53 -51.17 -27.51 24.34
C GLY A 53 -51.46 -28.85 23.70
N ASN A 54 -52.75 -29.11 23.50
CA ASN A 54 -53.23 -30.31 22.81
C ASN A 54 -53.32 -30.03 21.31
N TYR A 55 -52.60 -30.85 20.55
CA TYR A 55 -52.58 -30.83 19.09
C TYR A 55 -53.31 -32.06 18.57
N PHE A 56 -54.07 -31.88 17.50
CA PHE A 56 -54.85 -32.94 16.89
C PHE A 56 -54.22 -33.33 15.56
N CYS A 57 -53.90 -34.61 15.39
CA CYS A 57 -53.53 -35.18 14.12
C CYS A 57 -54.73 -35.94 13.56
N GLY A 58 -55.27 -35.47 12.44
CA GLY A 58 -56.40 -36.12 11.77
C GLY A 58 -55.98 -36.66 10.41
N ALA A 59 -56.23 -37.94 10.15
CA ALA A 59 -56.02 -38.58 8.87
C ALA A 59 -57.36 -39.00 8.24
N HIS A 60 -57.51 -38.75 6.95
CA HIS A 60 -58.66 -39.20 6.19
C HIS A 60 -58.23 -40.32 5.24
N VAL A 61 -58.83 -41.50 5.40
CA VAL A 61 -58.47 -42.69 4.64
C VAL A 61 -59.64 -43.04 3.72
N MET A 62 -59.36 -43.21 2.44
CA MET A 62 -60.33 -43.68 1.45
C MET A 62 -60.06 -45.14 1.14
N GLY A 63 -61.01 -46.00 1.48
CA GLY A 63 -60.98 -47.42 1.15
C GLY A 63 -61.20 -47.68 -0.34
N PRO A 64 -60.74 -48.82 -0.87
CA PRO A 64 -60.89 -49.19 -2.28
C PRO A 64 -62.36 -49.40 -2.69
N ASP A 65 -63.27 -49.55 -1.73
CA ASP A 65 -64.72 -49.67 -1.92
C ASP A 65 -65.45 -48.31 -1.88
N GLY A 66 -64.71 -47.20 -1.79
CA GLY A 66 -65.25 -45.84 -1.71
C GLY A 66 -65.71 -45.44 -0.31
N ARG A 67 -65.58 -46.31 0.70
CA ARG A 67 -65.84 -45.93 2.10
C ARG A 67 -64.73 -45.05 2.61
N SER A 68 -65.09 -44.00 3.34
CA SER A 68 -64.14 -43.08 3.94
C SER A 68 -64.10 -43.26 5.45
N GLU A 69 -62.91 -43.33 6.03
CA GLU A 69 -62.70 -43.36 7.47
C GLU A 69 -61.91 -42.12 7.90
N ARG A 70 -62.16 -41.63 9.12
CA ARG A 70 -61.40 -40.54 9.71
C ARG A 70 -60.78 -41.02 11.00
N LEU A 71 -59.47 -41.08 11.03
CA LEU A 71 -58.67 -41.38 12.20
C LEU A 71 -58.25 -40.05 12.82
N ASN A 72 -58.37 -39.89 14.13
CA ASN A 72 -57.84 -38.72 14.82
C ASN A 72 -57.11 -39.17 16.08
N GLU A 73 -55.96 -38.57 16.32
CA GLU A 73 -55.18 -38.74 17.54
C GLU A 73 -54.87 -37.39 18.18
N VAL A 74 -54.72 -37.39 19.51
CA VAL A 74 -54.41 -36.18 20.29
C VAL A 74 -53.01 -36.31 20.86
N LEU A 75 -52.17 -35.32 20.57
CA LEU A 75 -50.82 -35.20 21.09
C LEU A 75 -50.78 -34.01 22.04
N ALA A 76 -50.50 -34.28 23.32
CA ALA A 76 -50.26 -33.23 24.31
C ALA A 76 -48.78 -32.83 24.28
N PHE A 77 -48.51 -31.57 23.95
CA PHE A 77 -47.15 -31.03 23.94
C PHE A 77 -46.96 -30.01 25.07
N ILE A 78 -45.91 -30.20 25.87
CA ILE A 78 -45.57 -29.28 26.97
C ILE A 78 -44.13 -28.81 26.76
N VAL A 79 -43.98 -27.56 26.34
CA VAL A 79 -42.68 -26.88 26.37
C VAL A 79 -42.45 -26.41 27.79
N SER A 80 -41.54 -27.09 28.47
CA SER A 80 -41.12 -26.71 29.81
C SER A 80 -40.09 -25.59 29.75
N ASN A 81 -40.13 -24.71 30.75
CA ASN A 81 -39.04 -23.75 30.95
C ASN A 81 -37.73 -24.50 31.25
N PRO A 82 -36.57 -23.93 30.88
CA PRO A 82 -35.27 -24.50 31.25
C PRO A 82 -35.19 -24.73 32.75
N THR A 83 -34.67 -25.89 33.13
CA THR A 83 -34.45 -26.25 34.53
C THR A 83 -33.11 -25.74 35.02
N PHE A 84 -32.89 -25.79 36.33
CA PHE A 84 -31.58 -25.50 36.91
C PHE A 84 -30.48 -26.44 36.37
N ASP A 85 -30.81 -27.70 36.11
CA ASP A 85 -29.87 -28.68 35.53
C ASP A 85 -29.47 -28.30 34.08
N ASP A 86 -30.40 -27.75 33.31
CA ASP A 86 -30.12 -27.22 31.97
C ASP A 86 -29.15 -26.03 32.03
N LEU A 87 -29.28 -25.18 33.03
CA LEU A 87 -28.34 -24.07 33.27
C LEU A 87 -26.96 -24.58 33.72
N ILE A 88 -26.90 -25.60 34.58
CA ILE A 88 -25.64 -26.21 35.01
C ILE A 88 -24.85 -26.73 33.82
N LYS A 89 -25.50 -27.32 32.81
CA LYS A 89 -24.84 -27.80 31.59
C LYS A 89 -24.21 -26.69 30.75
N VAL A 90 -24.73 -25.46 30.83
CA VAL A 90 -24.24 -24.31 30.05
C VAL A 90 -23.02 -23.65 30.72
N ILE A 91 -22.93 -23.68 32.06
CA ILE A 91 -21.85 -23.03 32.81
C ILE A 91 -20.43 -23.48 32.35
N PRO A 92 -20.11 -24.77 32.19
CA PRO A 92 -18.79 -25.21 31.70
C PRO A 92 -18.44 -24.68 30.31
N THR A 93 -19.45 -24.52 29.45
CA THR A 93 -19.27 -23.98 28.09
C THR A 93 -18.93 -22.50 28.15
N LEU A 94 -19.64 -21.73 28.99
CA LEU A 94 -19.33 -20.32 29.22
C LEU A 94 -17.95 -20.13 29.84
N LEU A 95 -17.56 -20.97 30.80
CA LEU A 95 -16.22 -20.93 31.39
C LEU A 95 -15.13 -21.17 30.35
N ARG A 96 -15.29 -22.18 29.48
CA ARG A 96 -14.35 -22.40 28.36
C ARG A 96 -14.29 -21.22 27.41
N GLN A 97 -15.41 -20.57 27.14
CA GLN A 97 -15.43 -19.38 26.29
C GLN A 97 -14.67 -18.22 26.94
N VAL A 98 -14.89 -17.97 28.23
CA VAL A 98 -14.15 -16.96 29.00
C VAL A 98 -12.65 -17.24 29.00
N ASP A 99 -12.23 -18.50 29.18
CA ASP A 99 -10.81 -18.87 29.13
C ASP A 99 -10.20 -18.60 27.74
N LYS A 100 -10.93 -18.92 26.67
CA LYS A 100 -10.50 -18.65 25.29
C LYS A 100 -10.38 -17.13 25.04
N GLU A 101 -11.37 -16.36 25.48
CA GLU A 101 -11.37 -14.90 25.36
C GLU A 101 -10.21 -14.29 26.15
N LYS A 102 -9.91 -14.79 27.35
CA LYS A 102 -8.76 -14.37 28.13
C LYS A 102 -7.43 -14.59 27.39
N VAL A 103 -7.26 -15.75 26.76
CA VAL A 103 -6.06 -16.03 25.94
C VAL A 103 -5.96 -15.07 24.76
N ASN A 104 -7.07 -14.84 24.04
CA ASN A 104 -7.09 -13.89 22.92
C ASN A 104 -6.76 -12.46 23.36
N ILE A 105 -7.24 -12.03 24.53
CA ILE A 105 -6.94 -10.71 25.09
C ILE A 105 -5.44 -10.58 25.37
N LEU A 106 -4.81 -11.61 25.95
CA LEU A 106 -3.37 -11.62 26.22
C LEU A 106 -2.55 -11.56 24.92
N ASP A 107 -2.94 -12.32 23.90
CA ASP A 107 -2.29 -12.27 22.58
C ASP A 107 -2.41 -10.88 21.94
N ASN A 108 -3.60 -10.31 21.95
CA ASN A 108 -3.84 -8.95 21.45
C ASN A 108 -3.01 -7.91 22.21
N GLN A 109 -2.87 -8.03 23.53
CA GLN A 109 -2.01 -7.15 24.32
C GLN A 109 -0.54 -7.26 23.87
N GLN A 110 -0.04 -8.48 23.67
CA GLN A 110 1.33 -8.70 23.20
C GLN A 110 1.55 -8.11 21.79
N ASN A 111 0.58 -8.30 20.89
CA ASN A 111 0.62 -7.72 19.54
C ASN A 111 0.64 -6.18 19.60
N ILE A 112 -0.17 -5.57 20.46
CA ILE A 112 -0.18 -4.11 20.67
C ILE A 112 1.18 -3.61 21.18
N TYR A 113 1.82 -4.33 22.11
CA TYR A 113 3.16 -3.96 22.58
C TYR A 113 4.20 -4.02 21.45
N SER A 114 4.20 -5.10 20.66
CA SER A 114 5.10 -5.24 19.51
C SER A 114 4.88 -4.13 18.47
N ILE A 115 3.62 -3.81 18.13
CA ILE A 115 3.29 -2.70 17.23
C ILE A 115 3.82 -1.36 17.78
N LYS A 116 3.72 -1.14 19.10
CA LYS A 116 4.21 0.09 19.72
C LYS A 116 5.74 0.20 19.63
N GLU A 117 6.47 -0.89 19.83
CA GLU A 117 7.93 -0.93 19.66
C GLU A 117 8.34 -0.65 18.21
N ASP A 118 7.64 -1.27 17.24
CA ASP A 118 7.86 -1.04 15.82
C ASP A 118 7.62 0.42 15.42
N ILE A 119 6.55 1.04 15.93
CA ILE A 119 6.25 2.45 15.71
C ILE A 119 7.38 3.33 16.26
N ASN A 120 7.83 3.08 17.48
CA ASN A 120 8.93 3.85 18.09
C ASN A 120 10.22 3.71 17.28
N SER A 121 10.57 2.50 16.83
CA SER A 121 11.74 2.25 15.98
C SER A 121 11.65 3.02 14.65
N LYS A 122 10.47 2.98 14.00
CA LYS A 122 10.24 3.73 12.75
C LYS A 122 10.34 5.25 12.98
N GLN A 123 9.85 5.77 14.10
CA GLN A 123 9.99 7.19 14.45
C GLN A 123 11.46 7.59 14.59
N GLN A 124 12.29 6.78 15.26
CA GLN A 124 13.73 7.05 15.37
C GLN A 124 14.42 7.04 14.00
N ASN A 125 14.08 6.07 13.14
CA ASN A 125 14.61 6.04 11.78
C ASN A 125 14.23 7.28 10.96
N ILE A 126 13.00 7.78 11.10
CA ILE A 126 12.55 9.01 10.43
C ILE A 126 13.38 10.22 10.90
N VAL A 127 13.67 10.32 12.19
CA VAL A 127 14.53 11.38 12.74
C VAL A 127 15.93 11.30 12.14
N SER A 128 16.56 10.13 12.15
CA SER A 128 17.90 9.93 11.56
C SER A 128 17.95 10.27 10.07
N ILE A 129 16.91 9.90 9.30
CA ILE A 129 16.81 10.26 7.87
C ILE A 129 16.73 11.77 7.70
N LYS A 130 15.93 12.45 8.53
CA LYS A 130 15.80 13.91 8.50
C LYS A 130 17.13 14.60 8.76
N ASP A 131 17.88 14.17 9.77
CA ASP A 131 19.19 14.73 10.10
C ASP A 131 20.20 14.52 8.94
N GLY A 132 20.17 13.34 8.31
CA GLY A 132 20.96 13.06 7.11
C GLY A 132 20.62 13.96 5.92
N LEU A 133 19.33 14.24 5.71
CA LEU A 133 18.88 15.17 4.66
C LEU A 133 19.30 16.61 4.94
N ASP A 134 19.24 17.06 6.19
CA ASP A 134 19.67 18.41 6.56
C ASP A 134 21.20 18.56 6.40
N THR A 135 21.98 17.54 6.75
CA THR A 135 23.43 17.50 6.50
C THR A 135 23.74 17.57 5.00
N ASN A 136 23.05 16.78 4.18
CA ASN A 136 23.23 16.82 2.73
C ASN A 136 22.87 18.19 2.14
N ARG A 137 21.82 18.84 2.65
CA ARG A 137 21.45 20.20 2.23
C ARG A 137 22.57 21.21 2.53
N GLN A 138 23.19 21.11 3.71
CA GLN A 138 24.33 21.97 4.07
C GLN A 138 25.53 21.73 3.14
N ASN A 139 25.88 20.47 2.87
CA ASN A 139 26.97 20.13 1.96
C ASN A 139 26.73 20.67 0.54
N ILE A 140 25.49 20.58 0.03
CA ILE A 140 25.14 21.14 -1.28
C ILE A 140 25.35 22.66 -1.32
N ASN A 141 25.00 23.38 -0.25
CA ASN A 141 25.24 24.83 -0.17
C ASN A 141 26.74 25.16 -0.18
N ILE A 142 27.55 24.41 0.58
CA ILE A 142 29.01 24.58 0.58
C ILE A 142 29.58 24.39 -0.83
N ILE A 143 29.21 23.30 -1.51
CA ILE A 143 29.65 23.01 -2.88
C ILE A 143 29.24 24.14 -3.84
N LYS A 144 28.03 24.69 -3.67
CA LYS A 144 27.55 25.82 -4.47
C LYS A 144 28.43 27.06 -4.29
N ASP A 145 28.79 27.38 -3.05
CA ASP A 145 29.63 28.54 -2.74
C ASP A 145 31.07 28.35 -3.26
N ASP A 146 31.62 27.15 -3.16
CA ASP A 146 32.92 26.79 -3.71
C ASP A 146 32.96 26.89 -5.25
N LEU A 147 31.88 26.46 -5.91
CA LEU A 147 31.73 26.58 -7.36
C LEU A 147 31.66 28.04 -7.81
N GLU A 148 30.95 28.90 -7.08
CA GLU A 148 30.87 30.32 -7.41
C GLU A 148 32.24 31.02 -7.21
N THR A 149 32.95 30.66 -6.15
CA THR A 149 34.33 31.13 -5.90
C THR A 149 35.29 30.69 -7.03
N SER A 150 35.19 29.43 -7.44
CA SER A 150 35.98 28.89 -8.54
C SER A 150 35.66 29.59 -9.86
N ARG A 151 34.38 29.87 -10.13
CA ARG A 151 33.92 30.60 -11.31
C ARG A 151 34.51 32.01 -11.35
N GLN A 152 34.48 32.73 -10.23
CA GLN A 152 35.07 34.07 -10.15
C GLN A 152 36.58 34.04 -10.36
N SER A 153 37.27 33.04 -9.80
CA SER A 153 38.71 32.86 -10.01
C SER A 153 39.06 32.61 -11.47
N ILE A 154 38.30 31.74 -12.17
CA ILE A 154 38.47 31.50 -13.61
C ILE A 154 38.27 32.78 -14.42
N LYS A 155 37.28 33.60 -14.07
CA LYS A 155 37.05 34.90 -14.71
C LYS A 155 38.26 35.83 -14.55
N ASN A 156 38.80 35.95 -13.34
CA ASN A 156 39.98 36.78 -13.07
C ASN A 156 41.20 36.30 -13.89
N TYR A 157 41.48 35.00 -13.89
CA TYR A 157 42.58 34.45 -14.72
C TYR A 157 42.38 34.69 -16.22
N THR A 158 41.13 34.65 -16.70
CA THR A 158 40.81 34.96 -18.09
C THR A 158 41.12 36.42 -18.42
N GLU A 159 40.79 37.35 -17.52
CA GLU A 159 41.11 38.77 -17.66
C GLU A 159 42.63 39.02 -17.66
N GLU A 160 43.36 38.40 -16.73
CA GLU A 160 44.83 38.49 -16.65
C GLU A 160 45.51 37.92 -17.90
N LEU A 161 45.06 36.76 -18.41
CA LEU A 161 45.59 36.17 -19.64
C LEU A 161 45.37 37.09 -20.85
N ASN A 162 44.21 37.74 -20.95
CA ASN A 162 43.94 38.70 -22.01
C ASN A 162 44.85 39.94 -21.91
N ALA A 163 45.06 40.46 -20.70
CA ALA A 163 45.98 41.58 -20.47
C ALA A 163 47.42 41.21 -20.86
N ASN A 164 47.90 40.02 -20.47
CA ASN A 164 49.22 39.52 -20.84
C ASN A 164 49.36 39.35 -22.35
N LYS A 165 48.32 38.82 -23.02
CA LYS A 165 48.29 38.69 -24.48
C LYS A 165 48.43 40.05 -25.17
N GLN A 166 47.74 41.08 -24.67
CA GLN A 166 47.86 42.44 -25.21
C GLN A 166 49.26 43.02 -24.97
N SER A 167 49.83 42.82 -23.78
CA SER A 167 51.19 43.27 -23.47
C SER A 167 52.23 42.61 -24.38
N ILE A 168 52.11 41.31 -24.65
CA ILE A 168 53.00 40.59 -25.58
C ILE A 168 52.87 41.16 -27.01
N ALA A 169 51.64 41.45 -27.47
CA ALA A 169 51.44 42.06 -28.78
C ALA A 169 52.14 43.42 -28.88
N ASN A 170 52.00 44.28 -27.87
CA ASN A 170 52.67 45.59 -27.83
C ASN A 170 54.19 45.46 -27.85
N HIS A 171 54.78 44.58 -27.02
CA HIS A 171 56.23 44.35 -27.03
C HIS A 171 56.72 43.82 -28.39
N ASN A 172 55.94 42.98 -29.06
CA ASN A 172 56.29 42.48 -30.38
C ASN A 172 56.29 43.62 -31.43
N ASP A 173 55.37 44.56 -31.33
CA ASP A 173 55.36 45.77 -32.18
C ASP A 173 56.59 46.65 -31.91
N GLU A 174 56.92 46.89 -30.63
CA GLU A 174 58.11 47.64 -30.24
C GLU A 174 59.41 46.99 -30.76
N LEU A 175 59.53 45.66 -30.64
CA LEU A 175 60.67 44.91 -31.18
C LEU A 175 60.77 45.03 -32.70
N ASN A 176 59.64 45.02 -33.41
CA ASN A 176 59.63 45.24 -34.86
C ASN A 176 60.12 46.65 -35.23
N THR A 177 59.69 47.67 -34.49
CA THR A 177 60.18 49.05 -34.67
C THR A 177 61.68 49.16 -34.39
N LEU A 178 62.17 48.57 -33.31
CA LEU A 178 63.61 48.55 -33.00
C LEU A 178 64.41 47.85 -34.09
N ARG A 179 63.91 46.72 -34.61
CA ARG A 179 64.54 46.01 -35.73
C ARG A 179 64.64 46.90 -36.98
N GLN A 180 63.60 47.66 -37.30
CA GLN A 180 63.64 48.63 -38.41
C GLN A 180 64.68 49.73 -38.18
N ILE A 181 64.76 50.28 -36.97
CA ILE A 181 65.76 51.29 -36.61
C ILE A 181 67.19 50.73 -36.78
N VAL A 182 67.46 49.52 -36.28
CA VAL A 182 68.77 48.86 -36.41
C VAL A 182 69.13 48.65 -37.88
N ASN A 183 68.19 48.19 -38.70
CA ASN A 183 68.41 48.01 -40.15
C ASN A 183 68.74 49.35 -40.84
N ASN A 184 68.06 50.44 -40.47
CA ASN A 184 68.35 51.77 -41.02
C ASN A 184 69.75 52.25 -40.63
N ILE A 185 70.14 52.11 -39.35
CA ILE A 185 71.49 52.47 -38.89
C ILE A 185 72.56 51.64 -39.63
N GLN A 186 72.32 50.35 -39.82
CA GLN A 186 73.23 49.49 -40.59
C GLN A 186 73.38 49.98 -42.03
N GLY A 187 72.28 50.41 -42.67
CA GLY A 187 72.31 51.06 -43.98
C GLY A 187 73.13 52.35 -43.99
N ASP A 188 72.88 53.25 -43.05
CA ASP A 188 73.62 54.52 -42.93
C ASP A 188 75.13 54.29 -42.72
N LEU A 189 75.50 53.29 -41.91
CA LEU A 189 76.90 52.92 -41.69
C LEU A 189 77.56 52.40 -42.98
N SER A 190 76.87 51.56 -43.76
CA SER A 190 77.37 51.09 -45.05
C SER A 190 77.67 52.25 -46.00
N ILE A 191 76.74 53.21 -46.13
CA ILE A 191 76.93 54.41 -46.96
C ILE A 191 78.15 55.22 -46.50
N ARG A 192 78.34 55.38 -45.18
CA ARG A 192 79.51 56.09 -44.62
C ARG A 192 80.81 55.36 -44.90
N ILE A 193 80.83 54.03 -44.80
CA ILE A 193 82.01 53.22 -45.12
C ILE A 193 82.38 53.40 -46.60
N GLU A 194 81.42 53.30 -47.51
CA GLU A 194 81.64 53.52 -48.95
C GLU A 194 82.17 54.93 -49.22
N SER A 195 81.60 55.95 -48.56
CA SER A 195 82.05 57.34 -48.68
C SER A 195 83.51 57.51 -48.21
N ILE A 196 83.88 56.92 -47.07
CA ILE A 196 85.26 56.96 -46.55
C ILE A 196 86.23 56.25 -47.50
N GLN A 197 85.84 55.11 -48.06
CA GLN A 197 86.66 54.38 -49.03
C GLN A 197 86.92 55.23 -50.28
N SER A 198 85.89 55.90 -50.81
CA SER A 198 86.05 56.82 -51.94
C SER A 198 87.04 57.94 -51.64
N ILE A 199 86.91 58.61 -50.48
CA ILE A 199 87.84 59.68 -50.06
C ILE A 199 89.26 59.13 -49.92
N SER A 200 89.43 57.93 -49.35
CA SER A 200 90.73 57.29 -49.22
C SER A 200 91.38 57.02 -50.58
N SER A 201 90.61 56.55 -51.56
CA SER A 201 91.09 56.35 -52.93
C SER A 201 91.49 57.66 -53.62
N ASP A 202 90.74 58.74 -53.39
CA ASP A 202 91.08 60.08 -53.90
C ASP A 202 92.39 60.62 -53.29
N MET A 203 92.71 60.25 -52.05
CA MET A 203 93.95 60.66 -51.37
C MET A 203 95.18 59.82 -51.76
N GLU A 204 95.00 58.58 -52.22
CA GLU A 204 96.11 57.72 -52.70
C GLU A 204 96.70 58.17 -54.05
N TYR A 205 96.15 59.23 -54.68
CA TYR A 205 96.78 59.96 -55.78
C TYR A 205 96.90 61.45 -55.43
N PRO A 206 98.10 61.91 -55.02
CA PRO A 206 98.95 62.57 -56.01
C PRO A 206 100.46 62.41 -55.76
N ALA A 207 101.20 61.88 -56.74
CA ALA A 207 102.52 62.41 -57.13
C ALA A 207 102.95 61.85 -58.50
N LEU A 208 103.40 62.79 -59.34
CA LEU A 208 104.26 62.62 -60.51
C LEU A 208 105.54 61.82 -60.19
#